data_AF-A0AAU9LMV6-F1
#
_entry.id   AF-A0AAU9LMV6-F1
#
_cell.length_a   1.000
_cell.length_b   1.000
_cell.length_c   1.000
_cell.angle_alpha   90.00
_cell.angle_beta   90.00
_cell.angle_gamma   90.00
#
_symmetry.space_group_name_H-M   'P 1'
#
loop_
_entity.id
_entity.type
_entity.pdbx_description
1 polymer ?
#
loop_
_entity_poly.entity_id
_entity_poly.type
_entity_poly.pdbx_seq_one_letter_code
_entity_poly.pdbx_strand_id
1 'polypeptide(L)'
;MATKEDDAPVWITDNAPFVVVTDPLDGSRNINASIPTGTIFGIYNRLIEPDNLPTEEKALLNSLKSGNRLVATIYVLYSYATILCTTFGSGAHAFTLDNYTGDFVLTHPKIKIPP
;
A
#
# COMPACT_ATOMS: atom_id res chain seq x y z
N MET A 1 8.12 -8.16 -1.99
CA MET A 1 7.17 -7.16 -2.50
C MET A 1 6.35 -7.84 -3.59
N ALA A 2 5.03 -7.79 -3.51
CA ALA A 2 4.17 -8.20 -4.61
C ALA A 2 3.57 -6.95 -5.25
N THR A 3 3.48 -6.91 -6.57
CA THR A 3 2.86 -5.81 -7.32
C THR A 3 1.89 -6.37 -8.35
N LYS A 4 0.85 -5.60 -8.70
CA LYS A 4 -0.10 -5.99 -9.76
C LYS A 4 0.58 -6.18 -11.13
N GLU A 5 1.67 -5.47 -11.40
CA GLU A 5 2.31 -5.43 -12.71
C GLU A 5 3.32 -6.58 -12.94
N ASP A 6 3.72 -7.29 -11.89
CA ASP A 6 4.70 -8.39 -11.96
C ASP A 6 4.01 -9.74 -11.77
N ASP A 7 4.47 -10.76 -12.50
CA ASP A 7 3.92 -12.12 -12.41
C ASP A 7 4.21 -12.81 -11.06
N ALA A 8 5.29 -12.40 -10.39
CA ALA A 8 5.76 -13.02 -9.14
C ALA A 8 6.30 -11.98 -8.15
N PRO A 9 6.16 -12.22 -6.83
CA PRO A 9 6.69 -11.31 -5.84
C PRO A 9 8.22 -11.34 -5.79
N VAL A 10 8.82 -10.16 -5.64
CA VAL A 10 10.27 -9.96 -5.59
C VAL A 10 10.74 -9.91 -4.14
N TRP A 11 11.79 -10.67 -3.83
CA TRP A 11 12.49 -10.54 -2.56
C TRP A 11 13.53 -9.41 -2.62
N ILE A 12 13.33 -8.35 -1.85
CA ILE A 12 14.15 -7.12 -1.97
C ILE A 12 15.37 -7.17 -1.05
N THR A 13 15.18 -7.49 0.23
CA THR A 13 16.25 -7.45 1.23
C THR A 13 16.00 -8.49 2.31
N ASP A 14 17.05 -9.22 2.68
CA ASP A 14 17.00 -10.17 3.79
C ASP A 14 16.80 -9.44 5.13
N ASN A 15 16.13 -10.10 6.07
CA ASN A 15 15.85 -9.58 7.41
C ASN A 15 15.00 -8.30 7.47
N ALA A 16 14.40 -7.86 6.36
CA ALA A 16 13.43 -6.77 6.39
C ALA A 16 12.24 -7.15 7.29
N PRO A 17 11.72 -6.24 8.13
CA PRO A 17 10.62 -6.57 9.06
C PRO A 17 9.26 -6.69 8.35
N PHE A 18 9.13 -6.16 7.13
CA PHE A 18 7.86 -6.01 6.45
C PHE A 18 7.83 -6.61 5.05
N VAL A 19 6.61 -6.93 4.62
CA VAL A 19 6.25 -7.32 3.27
C VAL A 19 5.25 -6.30 2.74
N VAL A 20 5.52 -5.75 1.56
CA VAL A 20 4.63 -4.81 0.88
C VAL A 20 3.95 -5.51 -0.29
N VAL A 21 2.63 -5.35 -0.38
CA VAL A 21 1.83 -5.67 -1.56
C VAL A 21 1.29 -4.36 -2.13
N THR A 22 1.30 -4.17 -3.45
CA THR A 22 0.94 -2.87 -4.03
C THR A 22 0.23 -2.99 -5.38
N ASP A 23 -0.70 -2.07 -5.64
CA ASP A 23 -1.10 -1.72 -6.99
C ASP A 23 -0.46 -0.36 -7.30
N PRO A 24 0.59 -0.29 -8.13
CA PRO A 24 1.33 0.94 -8.38
C PRO A 24 0.44 2.00 -9.05
N LEU A 25 -0.54 1.56 -9.84
CA LEU A 25 -1.47 2.44 -10.54
C LEU A 25 -2.84 1.77 -10.70
N ASP A 26 -3.66 1.92 -9.66
CA ASP A 26 -5.07 1.61 -9.72
C ASP A 26 -5.79 2.58 -10.66
N GLY A 27 -6.74 2.03 -11.42
CA GLY A 27 -7.43 2.78 -12.45
C GLY A 27 -6.54 3.19 -13.64
N SER A 28 -5.47 2.46 -13.97
CA SER A 28 -4.62 2.79 -15.12
C SER A 28 -5.38 2.97 -16.45
N ARG A 29 -6.50 2.27 -16.64
CA ARG A 29 -7.40 2.44 -17.80
C ARG A 29 -8.09 3.81 -17.86
N ASN A 30 -8.19 4.50 -16.73
CA ASN A 30 -8.87 5.79 -16.58
C ASN A 30 -8.00 6.98 -16.98
N ILE A 31 -6.70 6.77 -17.19
CA ILE A 31 -5.74 7.84 -17.54
C ILE A 31 -6.18 8.56 -18.82
N ASN A 32 -6.59 7.82 -19.84
CA ASN A 32 -7.00 8.39 -21.14
C ASN A 32 -8.29 9.23 -21.04
N ALA A 33 -9.08 9.04 -19.98
CA ALA A 33 -10.31 9.79 -19.72
C ALA A 33 -10.11 10.92 -18.70
N SER A 34 -8.88 11.17 -18.22
CA SER A 34 -8.59 12.15 -17.16
C SER A 34 -9.42 11.94 -15.88
N ILE A 35 -9.76 10.68 -15.59
CA ILE A 35 -10.46 10.29 -14.38
C ILE A 35 -9.42 10.00 -13.28
N PRO A 36 -9.70 10.32 -11.99
CA PRO A 36 -8.77 10.08 -10.90
C PRO A 36 -8.25 8.64 -10.84
N THR A 37 -6.99 8.50 -10.47
CA THR A 37 -6.28 7.22 -10.29
C THR A 37 -5.62 7.19 -8.92
N GLY A 38 -4.94 6.11 -8.57
CA GLY A 38 -4.20 6.09 -7.30
C GLY A 38 -3.21 4.96 -7.18
N THR A 39 -2.50 4.92 -6.05
CA THR A 39 -1.59 3.84 -5.68
C THR A 39 -2.07 3.20 -4.38
N ILE A 40 -2.12 1.87 -4.35
CA ILE A 40 -2.55 1.11 -3.18
C ILE A 40 -1.35 0.39 -2.57
N PHE A 41 -1.24 0.39 -1.24
CA PHE A 41 -0.26 -0.40 -0.49
C PHE A 41 -0.94 -1.17 0.63
N GLY A 42 -0.61 -2.46 0.76
CA GLY A 42 -0.83 -3.27 1.94
C GLY A 42 0.50 -3.65 2.58
N ILE A 43 0.60 -3.52 3.89
CA ILE A 43 1.82 -3.81 4.64
C ILE A 43 1.54 -4.93 5.65
N TYR A 44 2.37 -5.96 5.61
CA TYR A 44 2.35 -7.09 6.55
C TYR A 44 3.69 -7.21 7.28
N ASN A 45 3.68 -7.77 8.49
CA ASN A 45 4.92 -8.28 9.09
C ASN A 45 5.47 -9.45 8.27
N ARG A 46 6.79 -9.58 8.15
CA ARG A 46 7.44 -10.73 7.52
C ARG A 46 7.24 -12.00 8.37
N LEU A 47 7.03 -13.13 7.70
CA LEU A 47 7.09 -14.47 8.27
C LEU A 47 8.55 -14.95 8.28
N ILE A 48 9.00 -15.50 9.40
CA ILE A 48 10.38 -15.97 9.60
C ILE A 48 10.48 -17.47 9.29
N GLU A 49 9.38 -18.19 9.46
CA GLU A 49 9.25 -19.62 9.20
C GLU A 49 9.72 -20.04 7.79
N PRO A 50 9.47 -19.26 6.71
CA PRO A 50 9.90 -19.59 5.35
C PRO A 50 11.36 -19.22 5.02
N ASP A 51 12.16 -18.71 5.96
CA ASP A 51 13.49 -18.13 5.66
C ASP A 51 14.49 -19.11 5.04
N ASN A 52 14.33 -20.40 5.33
CA ASN A 52 15.17 -21.47 4.78
C ASN A 52 14.74 -21.94 3.38
N LEU A 53 13.65 -21.40 2.84
CA LEU A 53 13.14 -21.76 1.51
C LEU A 53 13.84 -20.96 0.40
N PRO A 54 13.78 -21.43 -0.86
CA PRO A 54 14.23 -20.66 -2.01
C PRO A 54 13.57 -19.27 -2.09
N THR A 55 14.28 -18.31 -2.68
CA THR A 55 13.88 -16.90 -2.72
C THR A 55 12.47 -16.66 -3.24
N GLU A 56 12.10 -17.34 -4.32
CA GLU A 56 10.78 -17.21 -4.94
C GLU A 56 9.67 -17.74 -4.02
N GLU A 57 9.89 -18.89 -3.40
CA GLU A 57 8.92 -19.53 -2.50
C GLU A 57 8.73 -18.73 -1.22
N LYS A 58 9.83 -18.27 -0.59
CA LYS A 58 9.75 -17.41 0.59
C LYS A 58 9.07 -16.08 0.28
N ALA A 59 9.28 -15.50 -0.91
CA ALA A 59 8.60 -14.28 -1.35
C ALA A 59 7.09 -14.50 -1.53
N LEU A 60 6.71 -15.60 -2.19
CA LEU A 60 5.31 -15.96 -2.42
C LEU A 60 4.54 -16.17 -1.11
N LEU A 61 5.07 -17.00 -0.20
CA LEU A 61 4.44 -17.28 1.08
C LEU A 61 4.32 -16.04 1.97
N ASN A 62 5.30 -15.14 1.91
CA ASN A 62 5.26 -13.87 2.63
C ASN A 62 4.20 -12.90 2.07
N SER A 63 3.90 -12.97 0.77
CA SER A 63 2.91 -12.12 0.11
C SER A 63 1.47 -12.64 0.21
N LEU A 64 1.26 -13.95 0.34
CA LEU A 64 -0.08 -14.57 0.42
C LEU A 64 -0.59 -14.65 1.86
N LYS A 65 -0.89 -13.49 2.44
CA LYS A 65 -1.41 -13.38 3.81
C LYS A 65 -2.85 -12.88 3.81
N SER A 66 -3.64 -13.36 4.78
CA SER A 66 -5.00 -12.86 4.99
C SER A 66 -5.00 -11.37 5.31
N GLY A 67 -5.97 -10.61 4.78
CA GLY A 67 -6.08 -9.16 4.98
C GLY A 67 -6.26 -8.74 6.43
N ASN A 68 -6.72 -9.63 7.32
CA ASN A 68 -6.77 -9.38 8.76
C ASN A 68 -5.38 -9.28 9.43
N ARG A 69 -4.31 -9.66 8.72
CA ARG A 69 -2.91 -9.54 9.17
C ARG A 69 -2.23 -8.26 8.72
N LEU A 70 -2.93 -7.36 8.02
CA LEU A 70 -2.39 -6.05 7.64
C LEU A 70 -2.04 -5.27 8.91
N VAL A 71 -0.81 -4.76 8.96
CA VAL A 71 -0.36 -3.85 10.03
C VAL A 71 -0.57 -2.39 9.64
N ALA A 72 -0.58 -2.11 8.34
CA ALA A 72 -0.93 -0.82 7.78
C ALA A 72 -1.47 -1.00 6.36
N THR A 73 -2.28 -0.05 5.93
CA THR A 73 -2.70 0.09 4.53
C THR A 73 -2.73 1.56 4.14
N ILE A 74 -2.44 1.84 2.88
CA ILE A 74 -2.36 3.18 2.33
C ILE A 74 -3.04 3.18 0.96
N TYR A 75 -3.79 4.22 0.68
CA TYR A 75 -4.21 4.59 -0.66
C TYR A 75 -3.82 6.04 -0.93
N VAL A 76 -3.08 6.28 -2.01
CA VAL A 76 -2.74 7.63 -2.48
C VAL A 76 -3.60 7.92 -3.69
N LEU A 77 -4.55 8.84 -3.54
CA LEU A 77 -5.41 9.33 -4.61
C LEU A 77 -4.70 10.43 -5.40
N TYR A 78 -4.65 10.28 -6.71
CA TYR A 78 -4.19 11.30 -7.66
C TYR A 78 -5.41 11.89 -8.38
N SER A 79 -5.82 13.07 -7.92
CA SER A 79 -6.94 13.83 -8.48
C SER A 79 -6.53 15.31 -8.57
N TYR A 80 -7.52 16.21 -8.55
CA TYR A 80 -7.28 17.65 -8.43
C TYR A 80 -6.39 18.01 -7.22
N ALA A 81 -6.45 17.19 -6.16
CA ALA A 81 -5.46 17.17 -5.08
C ALA A 81 -4.91 15.76 -4.91
N THR A 82 -3.68 15.66 -4.39
CA THR A 82 -3.09 14.39 -3.97
C THR A 82 -3.42 14.13 -2.52
N ILE A 83 -4.11 13.01 -2.24
CA ILE A 83 -4.59 12.67 -0.90
C ILE A 83 -4.04 11.30 -0.51
N LEU A 84 -3.28 11.24 0.57
CA LEU A 84 -2.84 9.98 1.18
C LEU A 84 -3.82 9.61 2.29
N CYS A 85 -4.58 8.54 2.08
CA CYS A 85 -5.43 7.92 3.10
C CYS A 85 -4.71 6.71 3.69
N THR A 86 -4.67 6.58 5.01
CA THR A 86 -3.99 5.46 5.67
C THR A 86 -4.63 5.08 7.01
N THR A 87 -4.37 3.83 7.42
CA THR A 87 -4.62 3.36 8.78
C THR A 87 -3.50 2.44 9.25
N PHE A 88 -3.23 2.48 10.56
CA PHE A 88 -2.32 1.59 11.28
C PHE A 88 -3.10 0.74 12.32
N GLY A 89 -4.40 0.52 12.09
CA GLY A 89 -5.29 -0.24 12.98
C GLY A 89 -6.07 0.59 14.02
N SER A 90 -5.75 1.88 14.18
CA SER A 90 -6.40 2.79 15.14
C SER A 90 -7.20 3.91 14.48
N GLY A 91 -8.04 3.56 13.51
CA GLY A 91 -8.84 4.50 12.71
C GLY A 91 -8.15 4.92 11.41
N ALA A 92 -8.92 5.52 10.51
CA ALA A 92 -8.44 6.00 9.21
C ALA A 92 -8.15 7.50 9.25
N HIS A 93 -7.11 7.92 8.54
CA HIS A 93 -6.68 9.32 8.45
C HIS A 93 -6.39 9.67 7.00
N ALA A 94 -6.66 10.90 6.59
CA ALA A 94 -6.20 11.41 5.31
C ALA A 94 -5.36 12.68 5.46
N PHE A 95 -4.33 12.73 4.63
CA PHE A 95 -3.38 13.82 4.49
C PHE A 95 -3.47 14.36 3.07
N THR A 96 -3.39 15.67 2.92
CA THR A 96 -3.35 16.33 1.61
C THR A 96 -1.94 16.83 1.34
N LEU A 97 -1.42 16.57 0.15
CA LEU A 97 -0.13 17.11 -0.28
C LEU A 97 -0.22 18.62 -0.45
N ASP A 98 0.63 19.35 0.27
CA ASP A 98 0.89 20.76 0.01
C ASP A 98 1.92 20.87 -1.10
N ASN A 99 1.51 21.35 -2.28
CA ASN A 99 2.40 21.48 -3.44
C ASN A 99 3.46 22.58 -3.27
N TYR A 100 3.33 23.48 -2.29
CA TYR A 100 4.33 24.51 -2.02
C TYR A 100 5.49 23.97 -1.18
N THR A 101 5.19 23.15 -0.16
CA THR A 101 6.21 22.58 0.73
C THR A 101 6.67 21.18 0.32
N GLY A 102 5.82 20.43 -0.38
CA GLY A 102 6.01 19.02 -0.67
C GLY A 102 5.58 18.07 0.45
N ASP A 103 4.97 18.59 1.52
CA ASP A 103 4.59 17.80 2.70
C ASP A 103 3.15 17.29 2.63
N PHE A 104 2.91 16.10 3.18
CA PHE A 104 1.56 15.62 3.45
C PHE A 104 1.05 16.19 4.79
N VAL A 105 0.08 17.10 4.72
CA VAL A 105 -0.52 17.75 5.89
C VAL A 105 -1.78 17.00 6.32
N LEU A 106 -1.93 16.70 7.61
CA LEU A 106 -3.12 16.03 8.14
C LEU A 106 -4.35 16.92 7.97
N THR A 107 -5.28 16.52 7.10
CA THR A 107 -6.50 17.30 6.81
C THR A 107 -7.77 16.63 7.33
N HIS A 108 -7.79 15.30 7.42
CA HIS A 108 -8.96 14.53 7.86
C HIS A 108 -8.58 13.49 8.91
N PRO A 109 -8.54 13.85 10.21
CA PRO A 109 -8.26 12.89 11.27
C PRO A 109 -9.47 11.98 11.55
N LYS A 110 -9.22 10.68 11.81
CA LYS A 110 -10.21 9.72 12.30
C LYS A 110 -11.49 9.66 11.46
N ILE A 111 -11.33 9.52 10.14
CA ILE A 111 -12.41 9.42 9.16
C ILE A 111 -13.40 8.31 9.57
N LYS A 112 -14.69 8.61 9.42
CA LYS A 112 -15.80 7.67 9.60
C LYS A 112 -16.71 7.75 8.38
N ILE A 113 -17.16 6.59 7.92
CA ILE A 113 -18.18 6.50 6.87
C ILE A 113 -19.54 6.80 7.53
N PRO A 114 -20.37 7.69 6.96
CA PRO A 114 -21.74 7.89 7.42
C PRO A 114 -22.56 6.58 7.39
N PRO A 115 -23.50 6.38 8.32
CA PRO A 115 -24.34 5.19 8.37
C PRO A 115 -25.28 5.06 7.15
#